data_AF-A0A9Q0U5M5-F1
#
_entry.id   AF-A0A9Q0U5M5-F1
#
_cell.length_a   1.000
_cell.length_b   1.000
_cell.length_c   1.000
_cell.angle_alpha   90.00
_cell.angle_beta   90.00
_cell.angle_gamma   90.00
#
_symmetry.space_group_name_H-M   'P 1'
#
loop_
_entity.id
_entity.type
_entity.pdbx_description
1 polymer ?
#
loop_
_entity_poly.entity_id
_entity_poly.type
_entity_poly.pdbx_seq_one_letter_code
_entity_poly.pdbx_strand_id
1 'polypeptide(L)'
;MLQQTRVQTVIDYYNRWMLKWPTLHHLAQASLEEVNEMWAGLGYYRRARFLLEGARMIVAGGDGFPKIVSSLLKVPGIGDYTAGAIASIAFKEVVPVVDGNVIRVLARLKAISANPKDKVTVKKFWKLAAQLVDPHRPGDFNQSLMELGATLCTPLNPSCSSCPVSGECRALAISKLDKLVLITDYPAKSIKLKQRHEFSAVCVVEISGRQDLIEGDQSNSVFLLVKRPDEGLLAGLWEFPSVMLGKEAALTRRRKEMNCFLKKSFRLDPQRTCSILLREDVGEFTHIFSHIRLKVYVELLIVHLKDDMSDLFSMRDGENTTWKCVDREALSSLGLTSGVRKVYTMVQKV
;
A
#
# COMPACT_ATOMS: atom_id res chain seq x y z
N MET A 1 -0.28 2.31 10.41
CA MET A 1 0.35 3.00 9.27
C MET A 1 1.87 2.80 9.18
N LEU A 2 2.62 2.81 10.29
CA LEU A 2 4.10 2.71 10.28
C LEU A 2 4.69 1.34 9.86
N GLN A 3 3.88 0.30 9.72
CA GLN A 3 4.35 -1.02 9.25
C GLN A 3 4.93 -0.91 7.83
N GLN A 4 6.25 -0.94 7.67
CA GLN A 4 6.92 -0.78 6.37
C GLN A 4 6.67 0.58 5.69
N THR A 5 6.39 1.63 6.46
CA THR A 5 6.25 3.00 5.95
C THR A 5 7.03 3.94 6.85
N ARG A 6 7.78 4.89 6.27
CA ARG A 6 8.60 5.84 7.04
C ARG A 6 7.70 6.84 7.79
N VAL A 7 8.16 7.29 8.95
CA VAL A 7 7.45 8.25 9.81
C VAL A 7 7.05 9.50 9.02
N GLN A 8 8.00 10.13 8.32
CA GLN A 8 7.73 11.35 7.55
C GLN A 8 6.57 11.21 6.55
N THR A 9 6.46 10.04 5.91
CA THR A 9 5.36 9.76 4.97
C THR A 9 4.02 9.56 5.70
N VAL A 10 4.04 9.07 6.95
CA VAL A 10 2.83 8.74 7.70
C VAL A 10 2.18 9.97 8.36
N ILE A 11 2.95 11.02 8.69
CA ILE A 11 2.46 12.19 9.44
C ILE A 11 1.17 12.75 8.83
N ASP A 12 1.19 13.13 7.56
CA ASP A 12 0.02 13.76 6.91
C ASP A 12 -1.16 12.80 6.77
N TYR A 13 -0.90 11.51 6.57
CA TYR A 13 -1.95 10.50 6.50
C TYR A 13 -2.59 10.27 7.86
N TYR A 14 -1.79 10.20 8.92
CA TYR A 14 -2.29 10.03 10.27
C TYR A 14 -3.14 11.23 10.69
N ASN A 15 -2.69 12.46 10.41
CA ASN A 15 -3.44 13.67 10.74
C ASN A 15 -4.79 13.73 10.03
N ARG A 16 -4.82 13.49 8.70
CA ARG A 16 -6.08 13.43 7.95
C ARG A 16 -6.99 12.29 8.41
N TRP A 17 -6.41 11.13 8.73
CA TRP A 17 -7.14 9.97 9.23
C TRP A 17 -7.81 10.26 10.56
N MET A 18 -7.07 10.83 11.52
CA MET A 18 -7.60 11.18 12.83
C MET A 18 -8.64 12.31 12.76
N LEU A 19 -8.50 13.24 11.79
CA LEU A 19 -9.52 14.26 11.55
C LEU A 19 -10.83 13.64 11.05
N LYS A 20 -10.77 12.69 10.10
CA LYS A 20 -11.97 12.03 9.55
C LYS A 20 -12.58 11.01 10.51
N TRP A 21 -11.74 10.23 11.20
CA TRP A 21 -12.17 9.18 12.13
C TRP A 21 -11.47 9.33 13.49
N PRO A 22 -11.95 10.25 14.36
CA PRO A 22 -11.33 10.51 15.65
C PRO A 22 -11.42 9.34 16.63
N THR A 23 -12.42 8.48 16.48
CA THR A 23 -12.66 7.33 17.37
C THR A 23 -12.84 6.04 16.58
N LEU A 24 -12.71 4.92 17.29
CA LEU A 24 -12.90 3.59 16.70
C LEU A 24 -14.31 3.39 16.12
N HIS A 25 -15.33 4.00 16.74
CA HIS A 25 -16.72 3.94 16.26
C HIS A 25 -16.89 4.61 14.90
N HIS A 26 -16.27 5.78 14.71
CA HIS A 26 -16.29 6.47 13.41
C HIS A 26 -15.66 5.61 12.31
N LEU A 27 -14.51 4.97 12.61
CA LEU A 27 -13.87 4.07 11.65
C LEU A 27 -14.74 2.83 11.37
N ALA A 28 -15.35 2.23 12.40
CA ALA A 28 -16.17 1.02 12.23
C ALA A 28 -17.38 1.24 11.31
N GLN A 29 -17.94 2.45 11.32
CA GLN A 29 -19.05 2.87 10.46
C GLN A 29 -18.62 3.22 9.02
N ALA A 30 -17.33 3.43 8.76
CA ALA A 30 -16.83 3.79 7.45
C ALA A 30 -17.02 2.65 6.44
N SER A 31 -17.19 3.01 5.17
CA SER A 31 -17.12 2.05 4.07
C SER A 31 -15.67 1.66 3.74
N LEU A 32 -15.48 0.51 3.11
CA LEU A 32 -14.14 0.09 2.66
C LEU A 32 -13.59 1.03 1.57
N GLU A 33 -14.46 1.60 0.74
CA GLU A 33 -14.08 2.55 -0.30
C GLU A 33 -13.47 3.82 0.32
N GLU A 34 -14.15 4.44 1.29
CA GLU A 34 -13.61 5.61 1.98
C GLU A 34 -12.28 5.32 2.68
N VAL A 35 -12.16 4.14 3.32
CA VAL A 35 -10.91 3.70 3.96
C VAL A 35 -9.79 3.56 2.94
N ASN A 36 -10.07 2.95 1.79
CA ASN A 36 -9.10 2.82 0.71
C ASN A 36 -8.68 4.18 0.13
N GLU A 37 -9.63 5.11 -0.02
CA GLU A 37 -9.35 6.47 -0.49
C GLU A 37 -8.44 7.24 0.47
N MET A 38 -8.74 7.19 1.77
CA MET A 38 -7.90 7.83 2.79
C MET A 38 -6.50 7.20 2.89
N TRP A 39 -6.39 5.91 2.56
CA TRP A 39 -5.13 5.16 2.54
C TRP A 39 -4.36 5.28 1.21
N ALA A 40 -4.96 5.90 0.19
CA ALA A 40 -4.42 5.96 -1.15
C ALA A 40 -3.01 6.58 -1.18
N GLY A 41 -2.02 5.80 -1.62
CA GLY A 41 -0.61 6.22 -1.66
C GLY A 41 0.28 5.63 -0.57
N LEU A 42 -0.27 5.12 0.55
CA LEU A 42 0.53 4.44 1.59
C LEU A 42 0.97 3.02 1.22
N GLY A 43 0.34 2.43 0.20
CA GLY A 43 0.57 1.05 -0.21
C GLY A 43 0.12 0.02 0.82
N TYR A 44 0.26 -1.26 0.48
CA TYR A 44 -0.16 -2.40 1.33
C TYR A 44 -1.59 -2.24 1.88
N TYR A 45 -2.57 -2.05 0.98
CA TYR A 45 -3.97 -1.72 1.30
C TYR A 45 -4.68 -2.77 2.17
N ARG A 46 -4.19 -4.01 2.19
CA ARG A 46 -4.64 -5.03 3.15
C ARG A 46 -4.57 -4.55 4.60
N ARG A 47 -3.61 -3.68 4.94
CA ARG A 47 -3.50 -3.06 6.27
C ARG A 47 -4.72 -2.19 6.59
N ALA A 48 -5.20 -1.40 5.63
CA ALA A 48 -6.36 -0.53 5.81
C ALA A 48 -7.64 -1.37 6.00
N ARG A 49 -7.82 -2.40 5.15
CA ARG A 49 -8.92 -3.35 5.26
C ARG A 49 -8.95 -4.04 6.63
N PHE A 50 -7.82 -4.60 7.07
CA PHE A 50 -7.76 -5.25 8.39
C PHE A 50 -7.95 -4.26 9.55
N LEU A 51 -7.53 -3.01 9.41
CA LEU A 51 -7.77 -1.99 10.43
C LEU A 51 -9.28 -1.69 10.56
N LEU A 52 -10.01 -1.61 9.44
CA LEU A 52 -11.46 -1.47 9.43
C LEU A 52 -12.17 -2.69 10.02
N GLU A 53 -11.76 -3.90 9.62
CA GLU A 53 -12.31 -5.16 10.16
C GLU A 53 -12.06 -5.28 11.67
N GLY A 54 -10.85 -4.95 12.12
CA GLY A 54 -10.50 -4.92 13.54
C GLY A 54 -11.31 -3.89 14.32
N ALA A 55 -11.54 -2.70 13.76
CA ALA A 55 -12.40 -1.69 14.39
C ALA A 55 -13.84 -2.17 14.55
N ARG A 56 -14.42 -2.75 13.49
CA ARG A 56 -15.77 -3.33 13.54
C ARG A 56 -15.88 -4.46 14.54
N MET A 57 -14.90 -5.36 14.59
CA MET A 57 -14.86 -6.47 15.54
C MET A 57 -14.86 -5.97 16.99
N ILE A 58 -14.00 -4.98 17.31
CA ILE A 58 -13.90 -4.44 18.67
C ILE A 58 -15.19 -3.70 19.07
N VAL A 59 -15.77 -2.89 18.17
CA VAL A 59 -17.01 -2.16 18.44
C VAL A 59 -18.18 -3.13 18.63
N ALA A 60 -18.28 -4.17 17.80
CA ALA A 60 -19.34 -5.18 17.93
C ALA A 60 -19.22 -6.02 19.21
N GLY A 61 -18.00 -6.22 19.72
CA GLY A 61 -17.77 -6.97 20.96
C GLY A 61 -18.24 -6.26 22.23
N GLY A 62 -18.30 -4.92 22.26
CA GLY A 62 -18.80 -4.15 23.40
C GLY A 62 -17.88 -4.10 24.64
N ASP A 63 -16.91 -5.00 24.77
CA ASP A 63 -15.97 -5.11 25.91
C ASP A 63 -14.90 -3.98 25.99
N GLY A 64 -14.97 -3.01 25.08
CA GLY A 64 -13.98 -1.94 24.94
C GLY A 64 -12.70 -2.38 24.21
N PHE A 65 -11.72 -1.47 24.13
CA PHE A 65 -10.50 -1.73 23.38
C PHE A 65 -9.58 -2.74 24.11
N PRO A 66 -9.10 -3.82 23.44
CA PRO A 66 -8.25 -4.82 24.06
C PRO A 66 -6.92 -4.23 24.57
N LYS A 67 -6.55 -4.53 25.82
CA LYS A 67 -5.39 -3.90 26.49
C LYS A 67 -4.16 -4.79 26.64
N ILE A 68 -4.32 -6.10 26.42
CA ILE A 68 -3.25 -7.09 26.59
C ILE A 68 -2.92 -7.81 25.29
N VAL A 69 -1.67 -8.25 25.11
CA VAL A 69 -1.17 -8.92 23.90
C VAL A 69 -2.04 -10.09 23.48
N SER A 70 -2.43 -10.96 24.42
CA SER A 70 -3.21 -12.16 24.13
C SER A 70 -4.60 -11.85 23.54
N SER A 71 -5.18 -10.70 23.90
CA SER A 71 -6.45 -10.21 23.35
C SER A 71 -6.26 -9.46 22.04
N LEU A 72 -5.20 -8.65 21.94
CA LEU A 72 -4.84 -7.88 20.74
C LEU A 72 -4.51 -8.77 19.54
N LEU A 73 -3.85 -9.91 19.76
CA LEU A 73 -3.51 -10.89 18.71
C LEU A 73 -4.73 -11.52 18.04
N LYS A 74 -5.93 -11.42 18.65
CA LYS A 74 -7.17 -11.91 18.06
C LYS A 74 -7.77 -10.92 17.05
N VAL A 75 -7.32 -9.67 17.06
CA VAL A 75 -7.84 -8.61 16.19
C VAL A 75 -7.23 -8.73 14.78
N PRO A 76 -8.05 -8.72 13.71
CA PRO A 76 -7.56 -8.72 12.34
C PRO A 76 -6.46 -7.67 12.09
N GLY A 77 -5.35 -8.11 11.49
CA GLY A 77 -4.22 -7.25 11.15
C GLY A 77 -3.27 -6.90 12.31
N ILE A 78 -3.56 -7.32 13.54
CA ILE A 78 -2.66 -7.15 14.69
C ILE A 78 -1.80 -8.42 14.85
N GLY A 79 -0.54 -8.34 14.44
CA GLY A 79 0.48 -9.36 14.73
C GLY A 79 1.36 -8.99 15.93
N ASP A 80 2.31 -9.86 16.29
CA ASP A 80 3.17 -9.76 17.48
C ASP A 80 3.75 -8.35 17.71
N TYR A 81 4.34 -7.75 16.67
CA TYR A 81 4.89 -6.39 16.74
C TYR A 81 3.82 -5.35 17.14
N THR A 82 2.64 -5.41 16.52
CA THR A 82 1.59 -4.41 16.74
C THR A 82 0.90 -4.63 18.08
N ALA A 83 0.70 -5.89 18.48
CA ALA A 83 0.17 -6.22 19.80
C ALA A 83 1.10 -5.72 20.91
N GLY A 84 2.41 -6.04 20.83
CA GLY A 84 3.40 -5.58 21.80
C GLY A 84 3.51 -4.05 21.84
N ALA A 85 3.47 -3.39 20.68
CA ALA A 85 3.56 -1.93 20.60
C ALA A 85 2.36 -1.26 21.27
N ILE A 86 1.14 -1.67 20.92
CA ILE A 86 -0.08 -1.13 21.52
C ILE A 86 -0.12 -1.40 23.03
N ALA A 87 0.10 -2.66 23.43
CA ALA A 87 0.00 -3.06 24.82
C ALA A 87 1.02 -2.36 25.73
N SER A 88 2.29 -2.27 25.30
CA SER A 88 3.33 -1.61 26.09
C SER A 88 3.21 -0.09 26.10
N ILE A 89 2.90 0.53 24.96
CA ILE A 89 2.86 2.00 24.83
C ILE A 89 1.59 2.58 25.44
N ALA A 90 0.42 2.03 25.09
CA ALA A 90 -0.86 2.59 25.52
C ALA A 90 -1.32 2.04 26.88
N PHE A 91 -0.94 0.81 27.21
CA PHE A 91 -1.49 0.09 28.38
C PHE A 91 -0.44 -0.39 29.39
N LYS A 92 0.84 -0.05 29.18
CA LYS A 92 1.95 -0.37 30.08
C LYS A 92 2.14 -1.87 30.36
N GLU A 93 1.68 -2.75 29.46
CA GLU A 93 1.99 -4.18 29.59
C GLU A 93 3.50 -4.39 29.40
N VAL A 94 4.14 -5.15 30.30
CA VAL A 94 5.58 -5.41 30.25
C VAL A 94 5.88 -6.48 29.22
N VAL A 95 5.86 -6.08 27.95
CA VAL A 95 6.09 -6.95 26.79
C VAL A 95 7.07 -6.31 25.80
N PRO A 96 7.90 -7.10 25.11
CA PRO A 96 8.83 -6.57 24.13
C PRO A 96 8.14 -6.13 22.84
N VAL A 97 8.85 -5.30 22.08
CA VAL A 97 8.52 -4.96 20.70
C VAL A 97 9.73 -5.23 19.83
N VAL A 98 9.55 -5.99 18.74
CA VAL A 98 10.64 -6.30 17.81
C VAL A 98 10.23 -5.95 16.38
N ASP A 99 10.87 -4.93 15.82
CA ASP A 99 10.82 -4.56 14.41
C ASP A 99 12.22 -4.67 13.76
N GLY A 100 12.34 -4.23 12.51
CA GLY A 100 13.63 -4.22 11.81
C GLY A 100 14.69 -3.31 12.44
N ASN A 101 14.27 -2.28 13.18
CA ASN A 101 15.17 -1.38 13.92
C ASN A 101 15.72 -2.07 15.16
N VAL A 102 14.84 -2.65 15.98
CA VAL A 102 15.18 -3.40 17.18
C VAL A 102 16.06 -4.61 16.84
N ILE A 103 15.72 -5.39 15.81
CA ILE A 103 16.55 -6.52 15.34
C ILE A 103 17.97 -6.04 15.05
N ARG A 104 18.13 -4.92 14.34
CA ARG A 104 19.44 -4.39 13.98
C ARG A 104 20.23 -3.92 15.20
N VAL A 105 19.58 -3.21 16.13
CA VAL A 105 20.21 -2.77 17.38
C VAL A 105 20.68 -3.98 18.19
N LEU A 106 19.80 -4.96 18.44
CA LEU A 106 20.13 -6.15 19.22
C LEU A 106 21.19 -7.02 18.52
N ALA A 107 21.15 -7.13 17.20
CA ALA A 107 22.16 -7.84 16.43
C ALA A 107 23.54 -7.23 16.63
N ARG A 108 23.66 -5.90 16.61
CA ARG A 108 24.92 -5.19 16.81
C ARG A 108 25.36 -5.23 18.28
N LEU A 109 24.45 -4.99 19.22
CA LEU A 109 24.76 -5.06 20.65
C LEU A 109 25.31 -6.42 21.06
N LYS A 110 24.76 -7.51 20.50
CA LYS A 110 25.16 -8.89 20.83
C LYS A 110 26.08 -9.54 19.81
N ALA A 111 26.51 -8.82 18.76
CA ALA A 111 27.30 -9.34 17.63
C ALA A 111 26.71 -10.62 17.00
N ILE A 112 25.41 -10.62 16.71
CA ILE A 112 24.68 -11.75 16.11
C ILE A 112 24.67 -11.59 14.58
N SER A 113 25.54 -12.33 13.89
CA SER A 113 25.59 -12.36 12.42
C SER A 113 24.69 -13.48 11.89
N ALA A 114 23.37 -13.25 11.95
CA ALA A 114 22.36 -14.18 11.46
C ALA A 114 21.37 -13.49 10.54
N ASN A 115 20.71 -14.25 9.65
CA ASN A 115 19.71 -13.71 8.74
C ASN A 115 18.51 -13.17 9.54
N PRO A 116 18.23 -11.85 9.51
CA PRO A 116 17.20 -11.22 10.34
C PRO A 116 15.77 -11.61 9.92
N LYS A 117 15.60 -12.35 8.82
CA LYS A 117 14.31 -12.84 8.33
C LYS A 117 14.04 -14.30 8.68
N ASP A 118 15.05 -15.02 9.19
CA ASP A 118 14.89 -16.41 9.60
C ASP A 118 14.04 -16.52 10.88
N LYS A 119 13.12 -17.50 10.92
CA LYS A 119 12.16 -17.66 12.03
C LYS A 119 12.85 -17.92 13.37
N VAL A 120 13.91 -18.74 13.38
CA VAL A 120 14.65 -19.07 14.61
C VAL A 120 15.39 -17.83 15.11
N THR A 121 16.00 -17.10 14.18
CA THR A 121 16.70 -15.83 14.46
C THR A 121 15.75 -14.77 15.01
N VAL A 122 14.57 -14.58 14.41
CA VAL A 122 13.56 -13.64 14.90
C VAL A 122 13.10 -14.02 16.31
N LYS A 123 12.82 -15.30 16.59
CA LYS A 123 12.46 -15.76 17.95
C LYS A 123 13.55 -15.45 18.98
N LYS A 124 14.83 -15.58 18.61
CA LYS A 124 15.95 -15.21 19.47
C LYS A 124 15.95 -13.72 19.81
N PHE A 125 15.67 -12.85 18.84
CA PHE A 125 15.54 -11.41 19.10
C PHE A 125 14.37 -11.07 20.01
N TRP A 126 13.22 -11.73 19.86
CA TRP A 126 12.09 -11.60 20.80
C TRP A 126 12.47 -11.98 22.23
N LYS A 127 13.19 -13.09 22.42
CA LYS A 127 13.68 -13.50 23.74
C LYS A 127 14.66 -12.48 24.34
N LEU A 128 15.57 -11.95 23.52
CA LEU A 128 16.53 -10.93 23.97
C LEU A 128 15.82 -9.62 24.33
N ALA A 129 14.87 -9.17 23.52
CA ALA A 129 14.09 -7.98 23.81
C ALA A 129 13.31 -8.13 25.12
N ALA A 130 12.67 -9.29 25.35
CA ALA A 130 11.91 -9.57 26.57
C ALA A 130 12.75 -9.45 27.85
N GLN A 131 14.05 -9.74 27.78
CA GLN A 131 14.97 -9.62 28.92
C GLN A 131 15.34 -8.18 29.25
N LEU A 132 15.07 -7.23 28.35
CA LEU A 132 15.51 -5.84 28.47
C LEU A 132 14.38 -4.87 28.80
N VAL A 133 13.12 -5.27 28.60
CA VAL A 133 11.97 -4.38 28.79
C VAL A 133 11.96 -3.85 30.21
N ASP A 134 11.93 -2.52 30.35
CA ASP A 134 11.80 -1.88 31.65
C ASP A 134 10.42 -2.21 32.26
N PRO A 135 10.35 -2.74 33.49
CA PRO A 135 9.09 -3.15 34.11
C PRO A 135 8.21 -1.97 34.54
N HIS A 136 8.76 -0.77 34.67
CA HIS A 136 8.04 0.44 35.08
C HIS A 136 7.64 1.30 33.87
N ARG A 137 8.45 1.28 32.80
CA ARG A 137 8.28 2.11 31.60
C ARG A 137 8.43 1.29 30.30
N PRO A 138 7.64 0.21 30.12
CA PRO A 138 7.83 -0.70 28.98
C PRO A 138 7.61 -0.01 27.64
N GLY A 139 6.61 0.88 27.56
CA GLY A 139 6.32 1.67 26.36
C GLY A 139 7.46 2.61 25.96
N ASP A 140 8.02 3.35 26.92
CA ASP A 140 9.14 4.27 26.67
C ASP A 140 10.40 3.50 26.30
N PHE A 141 10.66 2.38 26.98
CA PHE A 141 11.79 1.51 26.66
C PHE A 141 11.69 1.00 25.22
N ASN A 142 10.55 0.40 24.84
CA ASN A 142 10.34 -0.10 23.49
C ASN A 142 10.46 1.01 22.43
N GLN A 143 9.89 2.19 22.69
CA GLN A 143 10.02 3.34 21.80
C GLN A 143 11.47 3.80 21.65
N SER A 144 12.20 3.95 22.76
CA SER A 144 13.61 4.35 22.73
C SER A 144 14.48 3.37 21.95
N LEU A 145 14.20 2.05 22.04
CA LEU A 145 14.93 1.04 21.28
C LEU A 145 14.63 1.09 19.77
N MET A 146 13.37 1.32 19.40
CA MET A 146 12.98 1.58 18.01
C MET A 146 13.66 2.86 17.47
N GLU A 147 13.61 3.93 18.24
CA GLU A 147 14.14 5.26 17.90
C GLU A 147 15.66 5.23 17.77
N LEU A 148 16.35 4.52 18.67
CA LEU A 148 17.79 4.29 18.61
C LEU A 148 18.18 3.64 17.28
N GLY A 149 17.41 2.64 16.84
CA GLY A 149 17.62 2.01 15.54
C GLY A 149 17.34 2.98 14.39
N ALA A 150 16.27 3.75 14.47
CA ALA A 150 15.84 4.66 13.40
C ALA A 150 16.81 5.84 13.19
N THR A 151 17.35 6.43 14.26
CA THR A 151 18.08 7.71 14.21
C THR A 151 19.59 7.57 14.30
N LEU A 152 20.11 6.70 15.18
CA LEU A 152 21.55 6.59 15.44
C LEU A 152 22.13 5.29 14.86
N CYS A 153 21.56 4.15 15.20
CA CYS A 153 22.04 2.84 14.79
C CYS A 153 21.48 2.47 13.41
N THR A 154 21.72 3.33 12.41
CA THR A 154 21.16 3.22 11.06
C THR A 154 21.77 2.06 10.25
N PRO A 155 21.13 1.59 9.15
CA PRO A 155 21.59 0.42 8.40
C PRO A 155 23.01 0.55 7.81
N LEU A 156 23.38 1.73 7.29
CA LEU A 156 24.64 1.94 6.55
C LEU A 156 25.66 2.74 7.35
N ASN A 157 25.28 3.88 7.92
CA ASN A 157 26.18 4.82 8.57
C ASN A 157 25.73 5.05 10.03
N PRO A 158 25.95 4.10 10.95
CA PRO A 158 25.53 4.27 12.33
C PRO A 158 26.39 5.32 13.05
N SER A 159 25.74 6.25 13.76
CA SER A 159 26.38 7.30 14.55
C SER A 159 26.84 6.78 15.91
N CYS A 160 27.80 5.85 15.90
CA CYS A 160 28.24 5.14 17.11
C CYS A 160 28.86 6.04 18.19
N SER A 161 29.48 7.16 17.81
CA SER A 161 30.03 8.15 18.76
C SER A 161 28.95 8.82 19.63
N SER A 162 27.75 9.01 19.08
CA SER A 162 26.61 9.62 19.77
C SER A 162 25.65 8.58 20.36
N CYS A 163 25.95 7.28 20.20
CA CYS A 163 25.09 6.21 20.66
C CYS A 163 25.23 6.04 22.19
N PRO A 164 24.12 6.16 22.97
CA PRO A 164 24.17 6.13 24.43
C PRO A 164 24.59 4.77 25.00
N VAL A 165 24.44 3.70 24.21
CA VAL A 165 24.78 2.31 24.59
C VAL A 165 26.00 1.79 23.84
N SER A 166 26.83 2.68 23.28
CA SER A 166 28.03 2.32 22.51
C SER A 166 29.04 1.52 23.34
N GLY A 167 29.15 1.80 24.64
CA GLY A 167 30.03 1.09 25.57
C GLY A 167 29.70 -0.40 25.73
N GLU A 168 28.45 -0.79 25.51
CA GLU A 168 27.99 -2.19 25.59
C GLU A 168 27.91 -2.88 24.22
N CYS A 169 28.22 -2.17 23.14
CA CYS A 169 28.03 -2.68 21.78
C CYS A 169 29.18 -3.61 21.36
N ARG A 170 28.91 -4.92 21.36
CA ARG A 170 29.91 -5.93 20.97
C ARG A 170 30.38 -5.78 19.53
N ALA A 171 29.49 -5.49 18.57
CA ALA A 171 29.90 -5.27 17.19
C ALA A 171 30.84 -4.06 17.04
N LEU A 172 30.61 -2.99 17.80
CA LEU A 172 31.51 -1.84 17.84
C LEU A 172 32.87 -2.22 18.43
N ALA A 173 32.88 -2.93 19.56
CA ALA A 173 34.11 -3.40 20.19
C ALA A 173 34.95 -4.28 19.23
N ILE A 174 34.31 -5.23 18.54
CA ILE A 174 34.96 -6.08 17.52
C ILE A 174 35.54 -5.22 16.39
N SER A 175 34.75 -4.30 15.83
CA SER A 175 35.21 -3.45 14.72
C SER A 175 36.38 -2.50 15.06
N LYS A 176 36.55 -2.18 16.36
CA LYS A 176 37.71 -1.40 16.84
C LYS A 176 38.98 -2.26 16.92
N LEU A 177 38.85 -3.56 17.18
CA LEU A 177 39.95 -4.51 17.28
C LEU A 177 40.36 -5.05 15.91
N ASP A 178 39.39 -5.35 15.05
CA ASP A 178 39.60 -5.85 13.70
C ASP A 178 38.92 -4.93 12.68
N LYS A 179 39.73 -4.19 11.92
CA LYS A 179 39.26 -3.25 10.89
C LYS A 179 38.60 -3.94 9.70
N LEU A 180 38.74 -5.26 9.54
CA LEU A 180 38.07 -6.03 8.49
C LEU A 180 36.60 -6.31 8.82
N VAL A 181 36.22 -6.27 10.10
CA VAL A 181 34.85 -6.53 10.55
C VAL A 181 34.12 -5.20 10.75
N LEU A 182 33.04 -5.00 10.01
CA LEU A 182 32.24 -3.79 10.10
C LEU A 182 31.04 -4.01 11.02
N ILE A 183 30.63 -2.95 11.72
CA ILE A 183 29.38 -2.95 12.53
C ILE A 183 28.17 -3.29 11.65
N THR A 184 28.24 -2.93 10.36
CA THR A 184 27.20 -3.20 9.35
C THR A 184 27.10 -4.66 8.92
N ASP A 185 28.03 -5.52 9.34
CA ASP A 185 27.95 -6.97 9.10
C ASP A 185 26.93 -7.65 10.03
N TYR A 186 26.43 -6.89 11.02
CA TYR A 186 25.41 -7.31 11.97
C TYR A 186 24.12 -6.49 11.77
N PRO A 187 22.96 -7.13 11.50
CA PRO A 187 22.78 -8.55 11.20
C PRO A 187 23.27 -8.91 9.79
N ALA A 188 23.39 -10.21 9.51
CA ALA A 188 23.80 -10.67 8.18
C ALA A 188 22.81 -10.22 7.09
N LYS A 189 23.31 -9.91 5.90
CA LYS A 189 22.48 -9.47 4.77
C LYS A 189 21.55 -10.61 4.32
N SER A 190 20.25 -10.34 4.25
CA SER A 190 19.30 -11.28 3.66
C SER A 190 19.43 -11.29 2.13
N ILE A 191 19.45 -12.47 1.51
CA ILE A 191 19.38 -12.61 0.05
C ILE A 191 18.05 -12.02 -0.43
N LYS A 192 18.09 -11.10 -1.40
CA LYS A 192 16.90 -10.56 -2.05
C LYS A 192 16.46 -11.51 -3.16
N LEU A 193 15.23 -11.99 -3.09
CA LEU A 193 14.61 -12.75 -4.19
C LEU A 193 14.47 -11.84 -5.42
N LYS A 194 14.66 -12.40 -6.62
CA LYS A 194 14.42 -11.67 -7.87
C LYS A 194 12.91 -11.37 -7.99
N GLN A 195 12.60 -10.13 -8.39
CA GLN A 195 11.22 -9.72 -8.64
C GLN A 195 10.73 -10.39 -9.92
N ARG A 196 9.45 -10.81 -9.94
CA ARG A 196 8.83 -11.31 -11.17
C ARG A 196 8.49 -10.15 -12.09
N HIS A 197 8.66 -10.35 -13.40
CA HIS A 197 8.34 -9.36 -14.41
C HIS A 197 6.94 -9.63 -14.96
N GLU A 198 6.10 -8.61 -14.95
CA GLU A 198 4.74 -8.68 -15.46
C GLU A 198 4.48 -7.53 -16.43
N PHE A 199 3.49 -7.69 -17.29
CA PHE A 199 3.13 -6.73 -18.32
C PHE A 199 1.63 -6.46 -18.24
N SER A 200 1.23 -5.20 -18.40
CA SER A 200 -0.19 -4.82 -18.43
C SER A 200 -0.43 -3.73 -19.47
N ALA A 201 -1.51 -3.86 -20.23
CA ALA A 201 -2.02 -2.78 -21.06
C ALA A 201 -3.19 -2.11 -20.35
N VAL A 202 -3.11 -0.79 -20.20
CA VAL A 202 -4.10 0.07 -19.56
C VAL A 202 -4.65 1.03 -20.60
N CYS A 203 -5.98 1.16 -20.64
CA CYS A 203 -6.68 2.07 -21.53
C CYS A 203 -7.47 3.06 -20.71
N VAL A 204 -7.13 4.34 -20.84
CA VAL A 204 -7.95 5.43 -20.31
C VAL A 204 -9.06 5.69 -21.31
N VAL A 205 -10.30 5.34 -20.92
CA VAL A 205 -11.47 5.55 -21.75
C VAL A 205 -12.16 6.84 -21.31
N GLU A 206 -12.13 7.84 -22.17
CA GLU A 206 -12.84 9.11 -22.02
C GLU A 206 -14.08 9.08 -22.92
N ILE A 207 -15.25 9.25 -22.32
CA ILE A 207 -16.53 9.27 -23.01
C ILE A 207 -16.95 10.74 -23.10
N SER A 208 -17.01 11.27 -24.31
CA SER A 208 -17.51 12.62 -24.56
C SER A 208 -19.05 12.62 -24.46
N GLY A 209 -19.62 13.43 -23.56
CA GLY A 209 -21.06 13.69 -23.52
C GLY A 209 -21.55 14.47 -24.74
N ARG A 210 -22.88 14.43 -25.01
CA ARG A 210 -23.51 15.25 -26.05
C ARG A 210 -23.40 16.74 -25.72
N GLN A 211 -23.37 17.54 -26.77
CA GLN A 211 -23.27 19.01 -26.76
C GLN A 211 -24.55 19.73 -26.28
N ASP A 212 -25.60 19.02 -25.86
CA ASP A 212 -26.96 19.59 -25.72
C ASP A 212 -27.40 19.90 -24.27
N LEU A 213 -26.49 19.90 -23.29
CA LEU A 213 -26.81 20.35 -21.95
C LEU A 213 -25.81 21.40 -21.48
N ILE A 214 -26.27 22.66 -21.58
CA ILE A 214 -25.75 23.90 -20.97
C ILE A 214 -24.80 24.70 -21.88
N GLU A 215 -25.29 25.85 -22.36
CA GLU A 215 -24.46 26.96 -22.83
C GLU A 215 -23.63 27.48 -21.65
N GLY A 216 -22.38 27.02 -21.55
CA GLY A 216 -21.46 27.49 -20.50
C GLY A 216 -20.41 26.46 -20.09
N ASP A 217 -19.36 26.36 -20.91
CA ASP A 217 -17.97 26.00 -20.56
C ASP A 217 -17.60 24.53 -20.17
N GLN A 218 -16.60 24.04 -20.90
CA GLN A 218 -15.72 22.85 -20.77
C GLN A 218 -16.35 21.44 -20.70
N SER A 219 -16.25 20.73 -21.84
CA SER A 219 -16.11 19.27 -21.99
C SER A 219 -16.78 18.42 -20.91
N ASN A 220 -18.03 18.03 -21.18
CA ASN A 220 -18.81 17.08 -20.37
C ASN A 220 -18.27 15.65 -20.55
N SER A 221 -16.97 15.44 -20.37
CA SER A 221 -16.30 14.17 -20.55
C SER A 221 -16.21 13.40 -19.24
N VAL A 222 -16.55 12.12 -19.30
CA VAL A 222 -16.48 11.21 -18.16
C VAL A 222 -15.48 10.10 -18.42
N PHE A 223 -14.76 9.69 -17.38
CA PHE A 223 -13.75 8.66 -17.43
C PHE A 223 -14.29 7.37 -16.84
N LEU A 224 -14.07 6.26 -17.54
CA LEU A 224 -14.46 4.93 -17.08
C LEU A 224 -13.42 4.38 -16.10
N LEU A 225 -13.89 4.02 -14.90
CA LEU A 225 -13.12 3.30 -13.90
C LEU A 225 -13.73 1.93 -13.60
N VAL A 226 -12.86 0.98 -13.30
CA VAL A 226 -13.20 -0.40 -12.97
C VAL A 226 -12.67 -0.71 -11.58
N LYS A 227 -13.48 -1.37 -10.75
CA LYS A 227 -13.06 -1.84 -9.45
C LYS A 227 -12.35 -3.18 -9.60
N ARG A 228 -11.14 -3.28 -9.04
CA ARG A 228 -10.42 -4.55 -8.98
C ARG A 228 -11.16 -5.55 -8.08
N PRO A 229 -11.00 -6.86 -8.31
CA PRO A 229 -11.56 -7.89 -7.44
C PRO A 229 -11.20 -7.66 -5.96
N ASP A 230 -12.01 -8.17 -5.04
CA ASP A 230 -11.78 -8.03 -3.59
C ASP A 230 -10.60 -8.87 -3.07
N GLU A 231 -9.96 -9.64 -3.96
CA GLU A 231 -8.76 -10.42 -3.68
C GLU A 231 -7.60 -10.12 -4.65
N GLY A 232 -6.39 -10.48 -4.22
CA GLY A 232 -5.18 -10.33 -5.03
C GLY A 232 -4.51 -8.94 -4.92
N LEU A 233 -3.81 -8.56 -5.99
CA LEU A 233 -3.03 -7.32 -6.04
C LEU A 233 -3.96 -6.11 -6.15
N LEU A 234 -3.76 -5.13 -5.26
CA LEU A 234 -4.55 -3.88 -5.22
C LEU A 234 -6.07 -4.13 -5.08
N ALA A 235 -6.43 -5.17 -4.32
CA ALA A 235 -7.80 -5.61 -4.13
C ALA A 235 -8.78 -4.50 -3.73
N GLY A 236 -9.94 -4.45 -4.40
CA GLY A 236 -11.03 -3.51 -4.13
C GLY A 236 -10.75 -2.05 -4.50
N LEU A 237 -9.63 -1.74 -5.16
CA LEU A 237 -9.28 -0.38 -5.60
C LEU A 237 -9.77 -0.09 -7.01
N TRP A 238 -10.00 1.18 -7.29
CA TRP A 238 -10.37 1.67 -8.63
C TRP A 238 -9.16 1.84 -9.53
N GLU A 239 -9.31 1.44 -10.80
CA GLU A 239 -8.31 1.61 -11.86
C GLU A 239 -8.99 1.89 -13.20
N PHE A 240 -8.20 2.35 -14.18
CA PHE A 240 -8.66 2.36 -15.56
C PHE A 240 -8.72 0.93 -16.12
N PRO A 241 -9.58 0.67 -17.12
CA PRO A 241 -9.60 -0.60 -17.87
C PRO A 241 -8.20 -1.16 -18.12
N SER A 242 -7.93 -2.36 -17.60
CA SER A 242 -6.61 -2.97 -17.68
C SER A 242 -6.69 -4.45 -18.06
N VAL A 243 -5.70 -4.91 -18.83
CA VAL A 243 -5.53 -6.33 -19.18
C VAL A 243 -4.10 -6.77 -18.84
N MET A 244 -3.97 -7.94 -18.22
CA MET A 244 -2.66 -8.53 -17.93
C MET A 244 -2.13 -9.26 -19.16
N LEU A 245 -0.86 -9.06 -19.47
CA LEU A 245 -0.16 -9.64 -20.60
C LEU A 245 0.89 -10.63 -20.09
N GLY A 246 0.91 -11.84 -20.67
CA GLY A 246 1.88 -12.88 -20.26
C GLY A 246 3.33 -12.57 -20.65
N LYS A 247 3.56 -11.64 -21.59
CA LYS A 247 4.87 -11.19 -22.06
C LYS A 247 4.75 -9.80 -22.70
N GLU A 248 5.90 -9.22 -23.05
CA GLU A 248 5.97 -8.02 -23.88
C GLU A 248 5.19 -8.21 -25.19
N ALA A 249 4.40 -7.20 -25.56
CA ALA A 249 3.43 -7.29 -26.63
C ALA A 249 3.43 -6.02 -27.49
N ALA A 250 3.46 -6.20 -28.81
CA ALA A 250 3.30 -5.12 -29.77
C ALA A 250 1.92 -4.44 -29.65
N LEU A 251 1.82 -3.19 -30.11
CA LEU A 251 0.62 -2.37 -30.04
C LEU A 251 -0.64 -3.08 -30.56
N THR A 252 -0.53 -3.78 -31.69
CA THR A 252 -1.65 -4.53 -32.31
C THR A 252 -2.24 -5.58 -31.36
N ARG A 253 -1.38 -6.31 -30.63
CA ARG A 253 -1.83 -7.32 -29.65
C ARG A 253 -2.45 -6.64 -28.43
N ARG A 254 -1.81 -5.57 -27.91
CA ARG A 254 -2.33 -4.78 -26.78
C ARG A 254 -3.75 -4.28 -27.07
N ARG A 255 -3.96 -3.66 -28.24
CA ARG A 255 -5.27 -3.16 -28.70
C ARG A 255 -6.29 -4.27 -28.88
N LYS A 256 -5.90 -5.42 -29.42
CA LYS A 256 -6.82 -6.57 -29.61
C LYS A 256 -7.35 -7.09 -28.27
N GLU A 257 -6.47 -7.33 -27.29
CA GLU A 257 -6.84 -7.79 -25.95
C GLU A 257 -7.73 -6.75 -25.25
N MET A 258 -7.35 -5.46 -25.33
CA MET A 258 -8.15 -4.37 -24.74
C MET A 258 -9.52 -4.22 -25.39
N ASN A 259 -9.63 -4.30 -26.71
CA ASN A 259 -10.93 -4.23 -27.40
C ASN A 259 -11.81 -5.42 -27.02
N CYS A 260 -11.24 -6.61 -26.86
CA CYS A 260 -11.96 -7.79 -26.39
C CYS A 260 -12.53 -7.55 -24.98
N PHE A 261 -11.70 -7.01 -24.07
CA PHE A 261 -12.12 -6.64 -22.73
C PHE A 261 -13.23 -5.57 -22.74
N LEU A 262 -13.04 -4.45 -23.45
CA LEU A 262 -14.01 -3.36 -23.51
C LEU A 262 -15.35 -3.79 -24.12
N LYS A 263 -15.31 -4.62 -25.17
CA LYS A 263 -16.51 -5.19 -25.80
C LYS A 263 -17.23 -6.15 -24.87
N LYS A 264 -16.49 -7.01 -24.17
CA LYS A 264 -17.06 -8.02 -23.27
C LYS A 264 -17.68 -7.38 -22.02
N SER A 265 -16.94 -6.49 -21.37
CA SER A 265 -17.32 -5.90 -20.08
C SER A 265 -18.25 -4.68 -20.19
N PHE A 266 -18.16 -3.89 -21.26
CA PHE A 266 -18.86 -2.60 -21.38
C PHE A 266 -19.67 -2.44 -22.67
N ARG A 267 -19.73 -3.47 -23.53
CA ARG A 267 -20.34 -3.41 -24.87
C ARG A 267 -19.81 -2.26 -25.73
N LEU A 268 -18.62 -1.75 -25.42
CA LEU A 268 -17.95 -0.71 -26.21
C LEU A 268 -17.36 -1.35 -27.46
N ASP A 269 -18.10 -1.25 -28.57
CA ASP A 269 -17.72 -1.75 -29.87
C ASP A 269 -17.67 -0.56 -30.85
N PRO A 270 -16.47 -0.18 -31.33
CA PRO A 270 -16.28 0.92 -32.28
C PRO A 270 -17.10 0.83 -33.57
N GLN A 271 -17.60 -0.36 -33.91
CA GLN A 271 -18.41 -0.55 -35.11
C GLN A 271 -19.91 -0.43 -34.83
N ARG A 272 -20.36 -0.66 -33.59
CA ARG A 272 -21.78 -0.75 -33.25
C ARG A 272 -22.24 0.35 -32.30
N THR A 273 -21.58 0.51 -31.16
CA THR A 273 -22.13 1.26 -30.02
C THR A 273 -21.45 2.59 -29.76
N CYS A 274 -20.21 2.76 -30.24
CA CYS A 274 -19.47 4.01 -30.10
C CYS A 274 -18.73 4.37 -31.38
N SER A 275 -18.47 5.66 -31.57
CA SER A 275 -17.51 6.17 -32.56
C SER A 275 -16.24 6.62 -31.85
N ILE A 276 -15.08 6.17 -32.32
CA ILE A 276 -13.78 6.59 -31.81
C ILE A 276 -13.49 7.99 -32.33
N LEU A 277 -13.29 8.94 -31.43
CA LEU A 277 -12.83 10.30 -31.75
C LEU A 277 -11.30 10.35 -31.80
N LEU A 278 -10.64 9.74 -30.82
CA LEU A 278 -9.19 9.67 -30.71
C LEU A 278 -8.77 8.33 -30.12
N ARG A 279 -7.67 7.77 -30.63
CA ARG A 279 -7.02 6.62 -30.01
C ARG A 279 -5.51 6.69 -30.17
N GLU A 280 -4.81 6.90 -29.05
CA GLU A 280 -3.38 7.21 -29.05
C GLU A 280 -2.59 6.29 -28.11
N ASP A 281 -1.43 5.80 -28.58
CA ASP A 281 -0.47 5.07 -27.73
C ASP A 281 0.40 6.10 -26.99
N VAL A 282 0.03 6.39 -25.75
CA VAL A 282 0.62 7.47 -24.93
C VAL A 282 2.03 7.10 -24.44
N GLY A 283 2.31 5.81 -24.33
CA GLY A 283 3.65 5.29 -24.01
C GLY A 283 3.64 4.25 -22.90
N GLU A 284 4.79 4.08 -22.24
CA GLU A 284 4.98 3.03 -21.25
C GLU A 284 5.78 3.48 -20.03
N PHE A 285 5.59 2.79 -18.91
CA PHE A 285 6.44 2.95 -17.73
C PHE A 285 6.52 1.67 -16.90
N THR A 286 7.53 1.58 -16.04
CA THR A 286 7.63 0.51 -15.05
C THR A 286 7.11 0.97 -13.69
N HIS A 287 6.14 0.24 -13.12
CA HIS A 287 5.70 0.37 -11.74
C HIS A 287 6.32 -0.75 -10.88
N ILE A 288 6.96 -0.39 -9.76
CA ILE A 288 7.70 -1.34 -8.92
C ILE A 288 6.93 -1.61 -7.63
N PHE A 289 6.56 -2.87 -7.44
CA PHE A 289 6.10 -3.43 -6.16
C PHE A 289 7.24 -4.18 -5.48
N SER A 290 7.09 -4.53 -4.20
CA SER A 290 8.12 -5.29 -3.47
C SER A 290 8.48 -6.62 -4.14
N HIS A 291 7.53 -7.29 -4.79
CA HIS A 291 7.68 -8.62 -5.39
C HIS A 291 7.47 -8.64 -6.92
N ILE A 292 7.05 -7.53 -7.53
CA ILE A 292 6.67 -7.45 -8.95
C ILE A 292 7.29 -6.21 -9.58
N ARG A 293 7.85 -6.37 -10.78
CA ARG A 293 8.19 -5.28 -11.68
C ARG A 293 7.16 -5.29 -12.82
N LEU A 294 6.20 -4.38 -12.77
CA LEU A 294 5.08 -4.31 -13.72
C LEU A 294 5.38 -3.28 -14.80
N LYS A 295 5.54 -3.72 -16.05
CA LYS A 295 5.61 -2.84 -17.23
C LYS A 295 4.18 -2.51 -17.69
N VAL A 296 3.83 -1.24 -17.64
CA VAL A 296 2.50 -0.72 -17.96
C VAL A 296 2.57 0.02 -19.29
N TYR A 297 1.74 -0.39 -20.24
CA TYR A 297 1.51 0.31 -21.50
C TYR A 297 0.22 1.13 -21.39
N VAL A 298 0.25 2.38 -21.82
CA VAL A 298 -0.86 3.33 -21.65
C VAL A 298 -1.40 3.75 -23.01
N GLU A 299 -2.69 3.59 -23.19
CA GLU A 299 -3.45 4.05 -24.35
C GLU A 299 -4.56 5.01 -23.91
N LEU A 300 -4.76 6.09 -24.65
CA LEU A 300 -5.93 6.97 -24.52
C LEU A 300 -6.94 6.59 -25.60
N LEU A 301 -8.21 6.44 -25.20
CA LEU A 301 -9.33 6.16 -26.09
C LEU A 301 -10.46 7.14 -25.78
N ILE A 302 -10.68 8.10 -26.68
CA ILE A 302 -11.80 9.03 -26.61
C ILE A 302 -12.91 8.51 -27.52
N VAL A 303 -14.09 8.31 -26.95
CA VAL A 303 -15.26 7.79 -27.67
C VAL A 303 -16.47 8.70 -27.50
N HIS A 304 -17.29 8.74 -28.54
CA HIS A 304 -18.64 9.28 -28.50
C HIS A 304 -19.62 8.10 -28.61
N LEU A 305 -20.64 8.05 -27.75
CA LEU A 305 -21.64 6.98 -27.78
C LEU A 305 -22.73 7.27 -28.82
N LYS A 306 -23.18 6.26 -29.55
CA LYS A 306 -24.20 6.44 -30.60
C LYS A 306 -25.62 6.43 -30.05
N ASP A 307 -25.87 5.70 -28.97
CA ASP A 307 -27.16 5.61 -28.27
C ASP A 307 -27.08 6.21 -26.86
N ASP A 308 -28.23 6.48 -26.24
CA ASP A 308 -28.31 7.00 -24.86
C ASP A 308 -27.63 6.04 -23.87
N MET A 309 -26.94 6.60 -22.88
CA MET A 309 -26.17 5.87 -21.85
C MET A 309 -26.99 4.77 -21.16
N SER A 310 -28.33 4.89 -21.12
CA SER A 310 -29.20 3.98 -20.37
C SER A 310 -29.17 2.53 -20.87
N ASP A 311 -29.01 2.28 -22.17
CA ASP A 311 -29.18 0.92 -22.73
C ASP A 311 -27.87 0.14 -22.85
N LEU A 312 -26.74 0.84 -23.01
CA LEU A 312 -25.40 0.25 -23.10
C LEU A 312 -24.96 -0.44 -21.79
N PHE A 313 -25.45 0.09 -20.67
CA PHE A 313 -25.02 -0.27 -19.32
C PHE A 313 -26.10 -1.02 -18.52
N SER A 314 -27.20 -1.42 -19.17
CA SER A 314 -28.24 -2.28 -18.57
C SER A 314 -27.63 -3.63 -18.14
N MET A 315 -27.53 -3.79 -16.83
CA MET A 315 -26.89 -4.91 -16.12
C MET A 315 -27.44 -6.26 -16.62
N ARG A 316 -26.55 -7.15 -17.06
CA ARG A 316 -26.82 -8.60 -16.94
C ARG A 316 -26.15 -9.07 -15.66
N ASP A 317 -26.96 -9.60 -14.75
CA ASP A 317 -26.51 -10.54 -13.73
C ASP A 317 -25.75 -11.67 -14.44
N GLY A 318 -24.42 -11.69 -14.32
CA GLY A 318 -23.60 -12.72 -14.94
C GLY A 318 -22.10 -12.49 -14.95
N GLU A 319 -21.61 -11.24 -15.01
CA GLU A 319 -20.17 -10.95 -14.92
C GLU A 319 -19.87 -9.80 -13.95
N ASN A 320 -19.32 -10.19 -12.79
CA ASN A 320 -19.04 -9.44 -11.55
C ASN A 320 -18.10 -8.21 -11.63
N THR A 321 -18.06 -7.47 -12.74
CA THR A 321 -17.14 -6.31 -12.86
C THR A 321 -17.85 -5.03 -12.43
N THR A 322 -17.58 -4.54 -11.22
CA THR A 322 -18.07 -3.24 -10.75
C THR A 322 -17.31 -2.11 -11.46
N TRP A 323 -18.03 -1.11 -11.96
CA TRP A 323 -17.45 0.04 -12.66
C TRP A 323 -18.17 1.34 -12.26
N LYS A 324 -17.55 2.50 -12.55
CA LYS A 324 -18.17 3.82 -12.42
C LYS A 324 -17.61 4.78 -13.46
N CYS A 325 -18.41 5.76 -13.86
CA CYS A 325 -17.97 6.90 -14.65
C CYS A 325 -17.78 8.10 -13.73
N VAL A 326 -16.69 8.83 -13.92
CA VAL A 326 -16.36 10.00 -13.09
C VAL A 326 -15.92 11.14 -13.98
N ASP A 327 -16.35 12.35 -13.69
CA ASP A 327 -15.85 13.55 -14.36
C ASP A 327 -14.38 13.83 -13.98
N ARG A 328 -13.80 14.85 -14.62
CA ARG A 328 -12.41 15.27 -14.43
C ARG A 328 -12.12 15.78 -13.02
N GLU A 329 -13.06 16.43 -12.37
CA GLU A 329 -12.92 17.00 -11.03
C GLU A 329 -12.95 15.89 -9.96
N ALA A 330 -13.93 15.00 -10.05
CA ALA A 330 -14.04 13.79 -9.25
C ALA A 330 -12.80 12.90 -9.41
N LEU A 331 -12.31 12.71 -10.64
CA LEU A 331 -11.11 11.91 -10.91
C LEU A 331 -9.84 12.49 -10.24
N SER A 332 -9.76 13.82 -10.15
CA SER A 332 -8.63 14.52 -9.52
C SER A 332 -8.67 14.45 -7.99
N SER A 333 -9.86 14.38 -7.39
CA SER A 333 -10.05 14.26 -5.94
C SER A 333 -10.06 12.81 -5.43
N LEU A 334 -10.31 11.84 -6.31
CA LEU A 334 -10.36 10.41 -5.98
C LEU A 334 -9.04 9.87 -5.41
N GLY A 335 -9.17 9.00 -4.40
CA GLY A 335 -8.06 8.28 -3.77
C GLY A 335 -7.47 7.18 -4.65
N LEU A 336 -6.89 7.54 -5.80
CA LEU A 336 -6.29 6.60 -6.74
C LEU A 336 -4.88 6.19 -6.32
N THR A 337 -4.51 4.96 -6.68
CA THR A 337 -3.14 4.45 -6.46
C THR A 337 -2.11 5.26 -7.24
N SER A 338 -0.85 5.24 -6.80
CA SER A 338 0.24 5.96 -7.49
C SER A 338 0.45 5.48 -8.94
N GLY A 339 0.19 4.20 -9.23
CA GLY A 339 0.21 3.67 -10.59
C GLY A 339 -0.89 4.28 -11.47
N VAL A 340 -2.12 4.31 -10.96
CA VAL A 340 -3.28 4.87 -11.69
C VAL A 340 -3.16 6.39 -11.86
N ARG A 341 -2.73 7.12 -10.83
CA ARG A 341 -2.45 8.57 -10.96
C ARG A 341 -1.41 8.85 -12.05
N LYS A 342 -0.34 8.05 -12.11
CA LYS A 342 0.69 8.21 -13.15
C LYS A 342 0.12 7.97 -14.55
N VAL A 343 -0.73 6.96 -14.74
CA VAL A 343 -1.44 6.74 -16.01
C VAL A 343 -2.26 7.99 -16.38
N TYR A 344 -3.00 8.54 -15.42
CA TYR A 344 -3.82 9.73 -15.67
C TYR A 344 -2.97 10.96 -16.03
N THR A 345 -1.88 11.21 -15.31
CA THR A 345 -0.95 12.30 -15.63
C THR A 345 -0.29 12.14 -17.00
N MET A 346 -0.11 10.91 -17.49
CA MET A 346 0.43 10.68 -18.83
C MET A 346 -0.56 11.11 -19.92
N VAL A 347 -1.84 10.77 -19.77
CA VAL A 347 -2.84 11.13 -20.78
C VAL A 347 -3.20 12.62 -20.78
N GLN A 348 -3.01 13.33 -19.66
CA GLN A 348 -3.21 14.78 -19.58
C GLN A 348 -2.17 15.61 -20.36
N LYS A 349 -1.09 14.99 -20.84
CA LYS A 349 -0.02 15.66 -21.61
C LYS A 349 -0.19 15.54 -23.12
N VAL A 350 -1.15 14.71 -23.54
CA VAL A 350 -1.59 14.51 -24.91
C VAL A 350 -2.73 15.50 -25.15
#